data_AF-A0A954FZ72-F1
#
_entry.id   AF-A0A954FZ72-F1
#
_cell.length_a   1.000
_cell.length_b   1.000
_cell.length_c   1.000
_cell.angle_alpha   90.00
_cell.angle_beta   90.00
_cell.angle_gamma   90.00
#
_symmetry.space_group_name_H-M   'P 1'
#
loop_
_entity.id
_entity.type
_entity.pdbx_description
1 polymer ?
#
loop_
_entity_poly.entity_id
_entity_poly.type
_entity_poly.pdbx_seq_one_letter_code
_entity_poly.pdbx_strand_id
1 'polypeptide(L)'
;MTSAQMIDYPKLFSVRLEYSKALLRLSFQQQELINQDDYSGLLDILGKKQRLLGQLDQYKKQLPALWEKWKSDREQLTAAQREACEQILSESEAVLARLLQNEDTSTQCMVDRRDRTKQQIQSLNQGERVGEAYRDSLAPVTHRHLNIDQ
;
A
#
# COMPACT_ATOMS: atom_id res chain seq x y z
N MET A 1 -41.53 -23.97 -16.00
CA MET A 1 -40.85 -22.71 -16.37
C MET A 1 -40.20 -22.17 -15.11
N THR A 2 -38.93 -22.49 -14.90
CA THR A 2 -38.16 -22.04 -13.74
C THR A 2 -37.83 -20.57 -13.92
N SER A 3 -38.44 -19.71 -13.11
CA SER A 3 -38.08 -18.30 -13.00
C SER A 3 -36.61 -18.22 -12.60
N ALA A 4 -35.72 -18.05 -13.58
CA ALA A 4 -34.33 -17.71 -13.33
C ALA A 4 -34.33 -16.40 -12.54
N GLN A 5 -33.88 -16.43 -11.29
CA GLN A 5 -33.69 -15.22 -10.50
C GLN A 5 -32.85 -14.26 -11.34
N MET A 6 -33.45 -13.14 -11.76
CA MET A 6 -32.72 -12.09 -12.47
C MET A 6 -31.61 -11.60 -11.56
N ILE A 7 -30.40 -11.56 -12.07
CA ILE A 7 -29.24 -11.06 -11.35
C ILE A 7 -29.44 -9.57 -11.09
N ASP A 8 -29.39 -9.15 -9.83
CA ASP A 8 -29.43 -7.74 -9.44
C ASP A 8 -28.04 -7.10 -9.66
N TYR A 9 -27.73 -6.78 -10.92
CA TYR A 9 -26.47 -6.16 -11.30
C TYR A 9 -26.16 -4.86 -10.55
N PRO A 10 -27.11 -3.91 -10.39
CA PRO A 10 -26.87 -2.70 -9.60
C PRO A 10 -26.41 -3.01 -8.18
N LYS A 11 -27.09 -3.94 -7.49
CA LYS A 11 -26.69 -4.34 -6.13
C LYS A 11 -25.30 -4.96 -6.12
N LEU A 12 -25.01 -5.85 -7.06
CA LEU A 12 -23.72 -6.54 -7.13
C LEU A 12 -22.55 -5.59 -7.38
N PHE A 13 -22.69 -4.64 -8.30
CA PHE A 13 -21.68 -3.64 -8.58
C PHE A 13 -21.54 -2.66 -7.42
N SER A 14 -22.64 -2.27 -6.77
CA SER A 14 -22.62 -1.39 -5.60
C SER A 14 -21.79 -1.98 -4.46
N VAL A 15 -21.93 -3.29 -4.18
CA VAL A 15 -21.09 -3.97 -3.17
C VAL A 15 -19.60 -3.85 -3.52
N ARG A 16 -19.21 -4.08 -4.78
CA ARG A 16 -17.80 -3.96 -5.23
C ARG A 16 -17.28 -2.52 -5.11
N LEU A 17 -18.12 -1.55 -5.42
CA LEU A 17 -17.81 -0.14 -5.25
C LEU A 17 -17.55 0.20 -3.77
N GLU A 18 -18.37 -0.29 -2.86
CA GLU A 18 -18.18 -0.06 -1.42
C GLU A 18 -16.89 -0.69 -0.89
N TYR A 19 -16.53 -1.90 -1.33
CA TYR A 19 -15.20 -2.47 -1.03
C TYR A 19 -14.05 -1.59 -1.55
N SER A 20 -14.19 -1.07 -2.77
CA SER A 20 -13.17 -0.20 -3.39
C SER A 20 -13.03 1.13 -2.63
N LYS A 21 -14.15 1.72 -2.20
CA LYS A 21 -14.17 2.94 -1.37
C LYS A 21 -13.56 2.70 0.01
N ALA A 22 -13.87 1.56 0.64
CA ALA A 22 -13.31 1.19 1.92
C ALA A 22 -11.79 0.98 1.83
N LEU A 23 -11.31 0.33 0.77
CA LEU A 23 -9.87 0.22 0.50
C LEU A 23 -9.22 1.59 0.34
N LEU A 24 -9.79 2.48 -0.47
CA LEU A 24 -9.27 3.83 -0.67
C LEU A 24 -9.17 4.63 0.64
N ARG A 25 -10.17 4.53 1.52
CA ARG A 25 -10.12 5.16 2.86
C ARG A 25 -8.96 4.64 3.70
N LEU A 26 -8.73 3.32 3.71
CA LEU A 26 -7.59 2.72 4.40
C LEU A 26 -6.26 3.14 3.77
N SER A 27 -6.22 3.41 2.46
CA SER A 27 -5.03 3.89 1.78
C SER A 27 -4.68 5.33 2.11
N PHE A 28 -5.67 6.20 2.30
CA PHE A 28 -5.41 7.53 2.85
C PHE A 28 -4.93 7.47 4.30
N GLN A 29 -5.53 6.62 5.14
CA GLN A 29 -5.05 6.41 6.51
C GLN A 29 -3.61 5.88 6.55
N GLN A 30 -3.27 4.96 5.63
CA GLN A 30 -1.90 4.48 5.46
C GLN A 30 -0.94 5.63 5.17
N GLN A 31 -1.30 6.52 4.23
CA GLN A 31 -0.45 7.66 3.87
C GLN A 31 -0.22 8.59 5.06
N GLU A 32 -1.25 8.87 5.86
CA GLU A 32 -1.12 9.69 7.07
C GLU A 32 -0.18 9.06 8.10
N LEU A 33 -0.30 7.76 8.34
CA LEU A 33 0.58 7.03 9.26
C LEU A 33 2.03 6.99 8.76
N ILE A 34 2.22 6.81 7.45
CA ILE A 34 3.54 6.96 6.83
C ILE A 34 4.06 8.36 7.13
N ASN A 35 3.31 9.43 6.84
CA ASN A 35 3.76 10.80 7.09
C ASN A 35 4.13 11.07 8.56
N GLN A 36 3.48 10.38 9.50
CA GLN A 36 3.69 10.50 10.95
C GLN A 36 4.78 9.57 11.52
N ASP A 37 5.41 8.72 10.70
CA ASP A 37 6.34 7.67 11.14
C ASP A 37 5.74 6.66 12.14
N ASP A 38 4.41 6.47 12.12
CA ASP A 38 3.72 5.48 12.96
C ASP A 38 3.68 4.11 12.28
N TYR A 39 4.76 3.36 12.43
CA TYR A 39 4.89 2.00 11.90
C TYR A 39 4.00 0.98 12.63
N SER A 40 3.62 1.23 13.89
CA SER A 40 2.72 0.34 14.63
C SER A 40 1.29 0.45 14.10
N GLY A 41 0.80 1.68 13.89
CA GLY A 41 -0.48 1.93 13.23
C GLY A 41 -0.50 1.41 11.79
N LEU A 42 0.62 1.49 11.07
CA LEU A 42 0.73 1.00 9.70
C LEU A 42 0.44 -0.51 9.60
N LEU A 43 0.94 -1.32 10.54
CA LEU A 43 0.67 -2.77 10.58
C LEU A 43 -0.82 -3.08 10.79
N ASP A 44 -1.52 -2.32 11.63
CA ASP A 44 -2.96 -2.49 11.83
C ASP A 44 -3.76 -2.16 10.55
N ILE A 45 -3.40 -1.07 9.86
CA ILE A 45 -4.02 -0.72 8.57
C ILE A 45 -3.77 -1.79 7.51
N LEU A 46 -2.56 -2.32 7.41
CA LEU A 46 -2.25 -3.42 6.48
C LEU A 46 -3.10 -4.67 6.77
N GLY A 47 -3.26 -5.03 8.05
CA GLY A 47 -4.13 -6.13 8.47
C GLY A 47 -5.61 -5.89 8.12
N LYS A 48 -6.10 -4.65 8.22
CA LYS A 48 -7.46 -4.28 7.77
C LYS A 48 -7.61 -4.40 6.26
N LYS A 49 -6.64 -3.91 5.48
CA LYS A 49 -6.64 -4.02 4.00
C LYS A 49 -6.63 -5.48 3.56
N GLN A 50 -5.80 -6.32 4.17
CA GLN A 50 -5.72 -7.75 3.83
C GLN A 50 -7.06 -8.47 4.09
N ARG A 51 -7.72 -8.21 5.22
CA ARG A 51 -9.05 -8.76 5.50
C ARG A 51 -10.09 -8.31 4.48
N LEU A 52 -10.09 -7.03 4.13
CA LEU A 52 -11.02 -6.45 3.16
C LEU A 52 -10.81 -7.03 1.75
N LEU A 53 -9.56 -7.21 1.33
CA LEU A 53 -9.22 -7.89 0.08
C LEU A 53 -9.64 -9.36 0.10
N GLY A 54 -9.46 -10.06 1.22
CA GLY A 54 -9.93 -11.44 1.39
C GLY A 54 -11.45 -11.57 1.27
N GLN A 55 -12.21 -10.65 1.86
CA GLN A 55 -13.67 -10.59 1.72
C GLN A 55 -14.09 -10.31 0.28
N LEU A 56 -13.42 -9.38 -0.40
CA LEU A 56 -13.68 -9.09 -1.81
C LEU A 56 -13.37 -10.30 -2.71
N ASP A 57 -12.30 -11.03 -2.44
CA ASP A 57 -11.95 -12.25 -3.18
C ASP A 57 -12.98 -13.36 -2.99
N GLN A 58 -13.43 -13.59 -1.75
CA GLN A 58 -14.52 -14.53 -1.46
C GLN A 58 -15.81 -14.14 -2.19
N TYR A 59 -16.15 -12.86 -2.19
CA TYR A 59 -17.31 -12.34 -2.91
C TYR A 59 -17.21 -12.56 -4.43
N LYS A 60 -16.03 -12.33 -5.02
CA LYS A 60 -15.80 -12.61 -6.46
C LYS A 60 -15.95 -14.09 -6.79
N LYS A 61 -15.48 -14.98 -5.90
CA LYS A 61 -15.59 -16.44 -6.08
C LYS A 61 -17.03 -16.95 -6.06
N GLN A 62 -17.95 -16.25 -5.40
CA GLN A 62 -19.38 -16.59 -5.41
C GLN A 62 -20.06 -16.31 -6.76
N LEU A 63 -19.42 -15.54 -7.64
CA LEU A 63 -19.99 -15.09 -8.91
C LEU A 63 -19.06 -15.40 -10.10
N PRO A 64 -18.70 -16.69 -10.32
CA PRO A 64 -17.90 -17.07 -11.47
C PRO A 64 -18.67 -16.70 -12.74
N ALA A 65 -18.02 -15.97 -13.65
CA ALA A 65 -18.58 -15.43 -14.88
C ALA A 65 -19.59 -14.26 -14.75
N LEU A 66 -19.54 -13.45 -13.67
CA LEU A 66 -20.32 -12.21 -13.58
C LEU A 66 -20.18 -11.33 -14.83
N TRP A 67 -18.97 -11.21 -15.37
CA TRP A 67 -18.71 -10.33 -16.52
C TRP A 67 -19.29 -10.84 -17.83
N GLU A 68 -19.20 -12.14 -18.08
CA GLU A 68 -19.78 -12.72 -19.30
C GLU A 68 -21.31 -12.68 -19.25
N LYS A 69 -21.90 -12.91 -18.07
CA LYS A 69 -23.34 -12.75 -17.86
C LYS A 69 -23.79 -11.30 -18.05
N TRP A 70 -23.07 -10.34 -17.47
CA TRP A 70 -23.37 -8.91 -17.67
C TRP A 70 -23.39 -8.52 -19.15
N LYS A 71 -22.40 -8.93 -19.94
CA LYS A 71 -22.35 -8.61 -21.38
C LYS A 71 -23.56 -9.15 -22.13
N SER A 72 -24.00 -10.36 -21.80
CA SER A 72 -25.17 -11.00 -22.41
C SER A 72 -26.48 -10.31 -21.97
N ASP A 73 -26.60 -10.02 -20.68
CA ASP A 73 -27.87 -9.58 -20.09
C ASP A 73 -28.09 -8.07 -20.22
N ARG A 74 -27.03 -7.27 -20.39
CA ARG A 74 -27.08 -5.80 -20.44
C ARG A 74 -28.15 -5.28 -21.42
N GLU A 75 -28.24 -5.89 -22.60
CA GLU A 75 -29.19 -5.46 -23.63
C GLU A 75 -30.65 -5.77 -23.29
N GLN A 76 -30.87 -6.75 -22.39
CA GLN A 76 -32.19 -7.15 -21.91
C GLN A 76 -32.65 -6.35 -20.68
N LEU A 77 -31.75 -5.61 -20.03
CA LEU A 77 -32.09 -4.74 -18.91
C LEU A 77 -32.85 -3.50 -19.36
N THR A 78 -33.68 -2.97 -18.48
CA THR A 78 -34.32 -1.67 -18.67
C THR A 78 -33.28 -0.55 -18.75
N ALA A 79 -33.61 0.53 -19.45
CA ALA A 79 -32.71 1.68 -19.59
C ALA A 79 -32.23 2.22 -18.23
N ALA A 80 -33.14 2.35 -17.26
CA ALA A 80 -32.82 2.82 -15.91
C ALA A 80 -31.86 1.88 -15.16
N GLN A 81 -32.03 0.56 -15.28
CA GLN A 81 -31.11 -0.40 -14.64
C GLN A 81 -29.73 -0.38 -15.29
N ARG A 82 -29.68 -0.25 -16.62
CA ARG A 82 -28.44 -0.16 -17.38
C ARG A 82 -27.65 1.09 -16.99
N GLU A 83 -28.32 2.24 -16.96
CA GLU A 83 -27.73 3.51 -16.54
C GLU A 83 -27.20 3.45 -15.10
N ALA A 84 -27.97 2.88 -14.17
CA ALA A 84 -27.52 2.69 -12.79
C ALA A 84 -26.26 1.81 -12.70
N CYS A 85 -26.19 0.73 -13.47
CA CYS A 85 -25.00 -0.12 -13.53
C CYS A 85 -23.79 0.64 -14.09
N GLU A 86 -23.96 1.36 -15.21
CA GLU A 86 -22.90 2.13 -15.85
C GLU A 86 -22.36 3.23 -14.94
N GLN A 87 -23.23 3.92 -14.21
CA GLN A 87 -22.84 4.90 -13.22
C GLN A 87 -21.99 4.29 -12.11
N ILE A 88 -22.41 3.15 -11.55
CA ILE A 88 -21.66 2.46 -10.48
C ILE A 88 -20.30 1.96 -11.00
N LEU A 89 -20.25 1.44 -12.23
CA LEU A 89 -19.01 0.96 -12.84
C LEU A 89 -18.03 2.11 -13.08
N SER A 90 -18.50 3.23 -13.64
CA SER A 90 -17.70 4.44 -13.82
C SER A 90 -17.17 4.98 -12.50
N GLU A 91 -18.01 5.03 -11.46
CA GLU A 91 -17.56 5.43 -10.12
C GLU A 91 -16.52 4.45 -9.55
N SER A 92 -16.70 3.15 -9.78
CA SER A 92 -15.75 2.13 -9.34
C SER A 92 -14.39 2.29 -10.03
N GLU A 93 -14.37 2.60 -11.32
CA GLU A 93 -13.13 2.87 -12.06
C GLU A 93 -12.41 4.09 -11.51
N ALA A 94 -13.14 5.18 -11.25
CA ALA A 94 -12.56 6.40 -10.66
C ALA A 94 -11.97 6.14 -9.26
N VAL A 95 -12.67 5.39 -8.41
CA VAL A 95 -12.20 5.02 -7.06
C VAL A 95 -10.96 4.13 -7.15
N LEU A 96 -10.95 3.13 -8.04
CA LEU A 96 -9.82 2.22 -8.21
C LEU A 96 -8.59 2.94 -8.77
N ALA A 97 -8.77 3.88 -9.71
CA ALA A 97 -7.67 4.69 -10.22
C ALA A 97 -7.02 5.54 -9.12
N ARG A 98 -7.83 6.20 -8.29
CA ARG A 98 -7.36 6.94 -7.12
C ARG A 98 -6.66 6.06 -6.10
N LEU A 99 -7.17 4.85 -5.87
CA LEU A 99 -6.56 3.87 -4.98
C LEU A 99 -5.16 3.49 -5.47
N LEU A 100 -5.03 3.13 -6.75
CA LEU A 100 -3.74 2.77 -7.34
C LEU A 100 -2.73 3.91 -7.24
N GLN A 101 -3.14 5.14 -7.58
CA GLN A 101 -2.28 6.32 -7.47
C GLN A 101 -1.80 6.55 -6.02
N ASN A 102 -2.68 6.36 -5.04
CA ASN A 102 -2.31 6.52 -3.63
C ASN A 102 -1.35 5.42 -3.16
N GLU A 103 -1.55 4.16 -3.54
CA GLU A 103 -0.63 3.07 -3.18
C GLU A 103 0.76 3.27 -3.77
N ASP A 104 0.84 3.75 -5.02
CA ASP A 104 2.11 4.06 -5.68
C ASP A 104 2.85 5.19 -4.93
N THR A 105 2.12 6.26 -4.60
CA THR A 105 2.65 7.38 -3.80
C THR A 105 3.15 6.91 -2.43
N SER A 106 2.35 6.11 -1.71
CA SER A 106 2.74 5.56 -0.41
C SER A 106 3.99 4.69 -0.50
N THR A 107 4.08 3.86 -1.54
CA THR A 107 5.24 2.98 -1.79
C THR A 107 6.49 3.82 -2.04
N GLN A 108 6.40 4.84 -2.88
CA GLN A 108 7.53 5.73 -3.16
C GLN A 108 7.99 6.48 -1.90
N CYS A 109 7.06 7.01 -1.10
CA CYS A 109 7.41 7.67 0.18
C CYS A 109 8.20 6.75 1.12
N MET A 110 7.79 5.48 1.22
CA MET A 110 8.48 4.50 2.06
C MET A 110 9.88 4.16 1.53
N VAL A 111 10.03 4.02 0.21
CA VAL A 111 11.33 3.78 -0.44
C VAL A 111 12.29 4.95 -0.21
N ASP A 112 11.84 6.18 -0.45
CA ASP A 112 12.64 7.38 -0.26
C ASP A 112 13.11 7.53 1.19
N ARG A 113 12.22 7.22 2.15
CA ARG A 113 12.55 7.25 3.57
C ARG A 113 13.59 6.21 3.95
N ARG A 114 13.44 4.96 3.50
CA ARG A 114 14.44 3.90 3.69
C ARG A 114 15.81 4.36 3.19
N ASP A 115 15.85 4.97 2.01
CA ASP A 115 17.11 5.37 1.38
C ASP A 115 17.76 6.55 2.12
N ARG A 116 16.98 7.52 2.62
CA ARG A 116 17.47 8.59 3.51
C ARG A 116 18.05 8.02 4.82
N THR A 117 17.34 7.11 5.48
CA THR A 117 17.83 6.45 6.70
C THR A 117 19.13 5.69 6.44
N LYS A 118 19.23 4.99 5.31
CA LYS A 118 20.46 4.31 4.90
C LYS A 118 21.62 5.28 4.72
N GLN A 119 21.40 6.42 4.06
CA GLN A 119 22.42 7.46 3.88
C GLN A 119 22.86 8.06 5.23
N GLN A 120 21.93 8.33 6.14
CA GLN A 120 22.23 8.81 7.48
C GLN A 120 23.12 7.83 8.26
N ILE A 121 22.78 6.53 8.26
CA ILE A 121 23.59 5.49 8.90
C ILE A 121 25.00 5.43 8.27
N GLN A 122 25.10 5.50 6.95
CA GLN A 122 26.41 5.52 6.27
C GLN A 122 27.26 6.74 6.65
N SER A 123 26.64 7.92 6.76
CA SER A 123 27.34 9.15 7.15
C SER A 123 27.85 9.10 8.59
N LEU A 124 27.07 8.53 9.53
CA LEU A 124 27.48 8.34 10.92
C LEU A 124 28.68 7.40 11.03
N ASN A 125 28.64 6.26 10.36
CA ASN A 125 29.75 5.30 10.34
C ASN A 125 31.03 5.88 9.72
N GLN A 126 30.92 6.79 8.74
CA GLN A 126 32.08 7.50 8.19
C GLN A 126 32.63 8.54 9.17
N GLY A 127 31.75 9.26 9.89
CA GLY A 127 32.14 10.22 10.93
C GLY A 127 32.86 9.56 12.10
N GLU A 128 32.45 8.37 12.53
CA GLU A 128 33.15 7.60 13.58
C GLU A 128 34.55 7.19 13.14
N ARG A 129 34.73 6.71 11.90
CA ARG A 129 36.05 6.35 11.35
C ARG A 129 36.99 7.55 11.25
N VAL A 130 36.46 8.74 10.92
CA VAL A 130 37.25 9.98 10.91
C VAL A 130 37.60 10.38 12.34
N GLY A 131 36.64 10.34 13.27
CA GLY A 131 36.88 10.67 14.68
C GLY A 131 37.88 9.73 15.38
N GLU A 132 37.92 8.46 14.99
CA GLU A 132 38.92 7.49 15.44
C GLU A 132 40.31 7.79 14.87
N ALA A 133 40.43 8.11 13.57
CA ALA A 133 41.68 8.51 12.95
C ALA A 133 42.26 9.82 13.51
N TYR A 134 41.41 10.78 13.89
CA TYR A 134 41.85 11.99 14.59
C TYR A 134 42.29 11.71 16.04
N ARG A 135 41.67 10.75 16.73
CA ARG A 135 42.08 10.34 18.08
C ARG A 135 43.41 9.59 18.08
N ASP A 136 43.62 8.73 17.08
CA ASP A 136 44.84 7.93 16.92
C ASP A 136 46.04 8.81 16.52
N SER A 137 45.82 9.87 15.74
CA SER A 137 46.87 10.85 15.38
C SER A 137 47.21 11.84 16.50
N LEU A 138 46.35 12.00 17.52
CA LEU A 138 46.60 12.83 18.70
C LEU A 138 47.14 12.03 19.90
N ALA A 139 47.18 10.69 19.82
CA ALA A 139 47.82 9.87 20.83
C ALA A 139 49.36 10.06 20.73
N PRO A 140 50.02 10.62 21.77
CA PRO A 140 51.47 10.77 21.72
C PRO A 140 52.11 9.38 21.70
N VAL A 141 52.84 9.08 20.64
CA VAL A 141 53.67 7.88 20.54
C VAL A 141 54.73 7.98 21.62
N THR A 142 54.49 7.35 22.78
CA THR A 142 55.53 7.13 23.78
C THR A 142 56.48 6.08 23.24
N HIS A 143 57.45 6.48 22.41
CA HIS A 143 58.65 5.69 22.16
C HIS A 143 59.48 5.65 23.44
N ARG A 144 59.12 4.75 24.36
CA ARG A 144 59.97 4.37 25.47
C ARG A 144 61.06 3.46 24.90
N HIS A 145 62.17 4.07 24.46
CA HIS A 145 63.39 3.33 24.18
C HIS A 145 63.87 2.70 25.50
N LEU A 146 63.58 1.42 25.69
CA LEU A 146 64.29 0.60 26.66
C LEU A 146 65.66 0.30 26.06
N ASN A 147 66.66 1.12 26.41
CA ASN A 147 68.06 0.72 26.29
C ASN A 147 68.28 -0.41 27.29
N ILE A 148 68.37 -1.64 26.78
CA ILE A 148 68.92 -2.77 27.51
C ILE A 148 70.35 -2.92 27.00
N ASP A 149 71.28 -2.21 27.63
CA ASP A 149 72.69 -2.52 27.62
C ASP A 149 73.25 -2.15 29.00
N GLN A 150 73.37 -3.16 29.87
CA GLN A 150 74.47 -3.40 30.82
C GLN A 150 74.16 -4.59 31.73
#